data_AF-F2FAF2-F1
#
_entry.id   AF-F2FAF2-F1
#
_cell.length_a   1.000
_cell.length_b   1.000
_cell.length_c   1.000
_cell.angle_alpha   90.00
_cell.angle_beta   90.00
_cell.angle_gamma   90.00
#
_symmetry.space_group_name_H-M   'P 1'
#
loop_
_entity.id
_entity.type
_entity.pdbx_description
1 polymer ?
#
loop_
_entity_poly.entity_id
_entity_poly.type
_entity_poly.pdbx_seq_one_letter_code
_entity_poly.pdbx_strand_id
1 'polypeptide(L)'
;MQLSIYTKNPHARAISHLLAKNPSTIYERKVKGHSVRFAYHKMTDDELYASIFVTPDSLALVKDNEAYDITHYINDREFAVSTIFLSLIRSALGTALNGKPKEEYIQYAAMDFPFTFEFGPISSKLTDEVLRNLWEPLGYEVTINTMTDAKRARFLTLANTITLKKALHQIFILIPVMDDYKHYFIDEAERERIENYGEGWLETHPMREFIYKKALRFKQLYMTEENEQKVNKPSLNTRRYETIAEAVTALKPKTVIDMGAGEGKLSMLLAQIDTIKKLYSVDPSNHALAKMHKRFADQQFATKPIIKWGSLYYEDKEFTEADVFILCEVIEHINEERLPQMMQLITQNYTPKHLIITTPNAEYNTVYELEDMRHDDHRFEWNRKQFEAWCKAVAPNYDLLFEGIGSVHEQYGAPTQMCIMTRRDSHAI
;
A
#
# COMPACT_ATOMS: atom_id res chain seq x y z
N MET A 1 14.74 8.19 13.69
CA MET A 1 14.05 6.95 14.13
C MET A 1 15.08 5.95 14.61
N GLN A 2 14.87 5.32 15.77
CA GLN A 2 15.83 4.37 16.35
C GLN A 2 15.13 3.22 17.08
N LEU A 3 15.73 2.03 17.00
CA LEU A 3 15.46 0.88 17.86
C LEU A 3 16.78 0.49 18.53
N SER A 4 16.78 0.50 19.85
CA SER A 4 17.88 0.03 20.68
C SER A 4 17.59 -1.38 21.20
N ILE A 5 18.64 -2.18 21.35
CA ILE A 5 18.60 -3.54 21.90
C ILE A 5 19.67 -3.60 22.98
N TYR A 6 19.27 -3.95 24.19
CA TYR A 6 20.13 -4.19 25.33
C TYR A 6 19.90 -5.58 25.90
N THR A 7 20.95 -6.20 26.41
CA THR A 7 20.88 -7.45 27.17
C THR A 7 22.14 -7.61 28.01
N LYS A 8 21.97 -8.18 29.20
CA LYS A 8 23.07 -8.64 30.06
C LYS A 8 22.90 -10.12 30.36
N ASN A 9 23.75 -10.94 29.77
CA ASN A 9 23.71 -12.39 29.82
C ASN A 9 25.09 -12.97 29.43
N PRO A 10 25.61 -14.04 30.07
CA PRO A 10 26.91 -14.65 29.74
C PRO A 10 27.13 -15.06 28.27
N HIS A 11 26.06 -15.14 27.48
CA HIS A 11 26.10 -15.45 26.06
C HIS A 11 25.75 -14.24 25.16
N ALA A 12 25.84 -13.01 25.67
CA ALA A 12 25.48 -11.79 24.94
C ALA A 12 26.24 -11.65 23.61
N ARG A 13 27.50 -12.09 23.56
CA ARG A 13 28.30 -12.05 22.33
C ARG A 13 27.72 -12.88 21.18
N ALA A 14 27.05 -13.99 21.48
CA ALA A 14 26.41 -14.85 20.48
C ALA A 14 25.30 -14.11 19.71
N ILE A 15 24.66 -13.12 20.33
CA ILE A 15 23.58 -12.32 19.74
C ILE A 15 24.10 -11.51 18.55
N SER A 16 25.38 -11.14 18.53
CA SER A 16 25.97 -10.45 17.37
C SER A 16 25.93 -11.31 16.09
N HIS A 17 26.03 -12.62 16.24
CA HIS A 17 25.90 -13.59 15.16
C HIS A 17 24.44 -13.85 14.78
N LEU A 18 23.52 -13.79 15.74
CA LEU A 18 22.08 -13.83 15.45
C LEU A 18 21.63 -12.61 14.63
N LEU A 19 22.17 -11.43 14.94
CA LEU A 19 21.95 -10.19 14.19
C LEU A 19 22.73 -10.12 12.87
N ALA A 20 23.71 -11.01 12.69
CA ALA A 20 24.69 -10.98 11.60
C ALA A 20 25.31 -9.58 11.43
N LYS A 21 25.79 -8.98 12.53
CA LYS A 21 26.48 -7.69 12.56
C LYS A 21 27.78 -7.82 13.33
N ASN A 22 28.88 -7.41 12.69
CA ASN A 22 30.21 -7.43 13.32
C ASN A 22 30.32 -6.29 14.35
N PRO A 23 30.65 -6.56 15.62
CA PRO A 23 30.83 -5.54 16.64
C PRO A 23 31.92 -4.51 16.37
N SER A 24 32.94 -4.87 15.58
CA SER A 24 34.07 -4.00 15.26
C SER A 24 33.82 -3.06 14.08
N THR A 25 32.67 -3.16 13.40
CA THR A 25 32.37 -2.32 12.24
C THR A 25 30.96 -1.76 12.30
N ILE A 26 30.82 -0.50 11.88
CA ILE A 26 29.50 0.11 11.67
C ILE A 26 28.91 -0.48 10.39
N TYR A 27 27.69 -1.00 10.47
CA TYR A 27 26.92 -1.35 9.28
C TYR A 27 26.24 -0.10 8.76
N GLU A 28 26.44 0.22 7.48
CA GLU A 28 25.76 1.33 6.82
C GLU A 28 25.34 0.92 5.39
N ARG A 29 24.05 1.13 5.07
CA ARG A 29 23.48 0.90 3.75
C ARG A 29 22.42 1.95 3.42
N LYS A 30 22.29 2.28 2.13
CA LYS A 30 21.16 3.04 1.62
C LYS A 30 20.00 2.11 1.27
N VAL A 31 18.82 2.36 1.81
CA VAL A 31 17.57 1.63 1.52
C VAL A 31 16.51 2.66 1.13
N LYS A 32 15.99 2.59 -0.10
CA LYS A 32 15.02 3.58 -0.64
C LYS A 32 15.49 5.04 -0.46
N GLY A 33 16.77 5.32 -0.64
CA GLY A 33 17.37 6.65 -0.42
C GLY A 33 17.77 6.97 1.03
N HIS A 34 17.21 6.27 2.02
CA HIS A 34 17.52 6.47 3.44
C HIS A 34 18.80 5.79 3.89
N SER A 35 19.58 6.43 4.76
CA SER A 35 20.73 5.77 5.40
C SER A 35 20.28 4.96 6.61
N VAL A 36 20.52 3.65 6.57
CA VAL A 36 20.25 2.71 7.67
C VAL A 36 21.59 2.33 8.28
N ARG A 37 21.75 2.62 9.58
CA ARG A 37 22.98 2.35 10.33
C ARG A 37 22.72 1.44 11.52
N PHE A 38 23.58 0.46 11.71
CA PHE A 38 23.60 -0.39 12.90
C PHE A 38 24.97 -0.29 13.55
N ALA A 39 25.00 0.01 14.85
CA ALA A 39 26.23 0.11 15.62
C ALA A 39 26.06 -0.53 17.01
N TYR A 40 27.14 -1.12 17.50
CA TYR A 40 27.26 -1.54 18.89
C TYR A 40 27.89 -0.42 19.69
N HIS A 41 27.21 0.00 20.75
CA HIS A 41 27.74 0.94 21.74
C HIS A 41 28.53 0.18 22.82
N LYS A 42 28.12 -1.06 23.10
CA LYS A 42 28.82 -1.98 23.99
C LYS A 42 28.69 -3.41 23.47
N MET A 43 29.80 -4.12 23.43
CA MET A 43 29.83 -5.55 23.17
C MET A 43 30.94 -6.16 24.00
N THR A 44 30.55 -6.96 24.98
CA THR A 44 31.42 -7.78 25.83
C THR A 44 30.90 -9.22 25.79
N ASP A 45 31.51 -10.13 26.55
CA ASP A 45 31.02 -11.51 26.59
C ASP A 45 29.66 -11.61 27.30
N ASP A 46 29.41 -10.76 28.31
CA ASP A 46 28.21 -10.78 29.15
C ASP A 46 27.21 -9.62 28.92
N GLU A 47 27.54 -8.64 28.07
CA GLU A 47 26.69 -7.47 27.85
C GLU A 47 26.73 -6.97 26.40
N LEU A 48 25.56 -6.67 25.86
CA LEU A 48 25.36 -6.07 24.54
C LEU A 48 24.47 -4.85 24.67
N TYR A 49 24.89 -3.75 24.04
CA TYR A 49 24.06 -2.58 23.76
C TYR A 49 24.29 -2.16 22.31
N ALA A 50 23.23 -2.20 21.51
CA ALA A 50 23.29 -1.85 20.10
C ALA A 50 22.08 -1.01 19.70
N SER A 51 22.23 -0.23 18.64
CA SER A 51 21.12 0.51 18.06
C SER A 51 21.12 0.39 16.55
N ILE A 52 19.93 0.26 15.98
CA ILE A 52 19.67 0.52 14.57
C ILE A 52 18.93 1.85 14.44
N PHE A 53 19.46 2.75 13.63
CA PHE A 53 18.82 4.04 13.38
C PHE A 53 18.78 4.34 11.90
N VAL A 54 17.75 5.09 11.52
CA VAL A 54 17.53 5.54 10.15
C VAL A 54 17.64 7.05 10.13
N THR A 55 18.53 7.54 9.27
CA THR A 55 18.58 8.95 8.90
C THR A 55 17.70 9.12 7.66
N PRO A 56 16.54 9.80 7.79
CA PRO A 56 15.69 10.09 6.65
C PRO A 56 16.46 10.95 5.63
N ASP A 57 16.16 10.75 4.36
CA ASP A 57 16.59 11.65 3.30
C ASP A 57 15.34 12.44 2.93
N SER A 58 15.27 13.68 3.40
CA SER A 58 14.11 14.56 3.24
C SER A 58 13.78 14.80 1.76
N LEU A 59 14.73 14.57 0.84
CA LEU A 59 14.49 14.67 -0.61
C LEU A 59 13.99 13.35 -1.22
N ALA A 60 14.32 12.20 -0.63
CA ALA A 60 13.89 10.89 -1.13
C ALA A 60 12.44 10.56 -0.77
N LEU A 61 11.96 11.00 0.40
CA LEU A 61 10.55 10.84 0.83
C LEU A 61 9.57 11.71 0.03
N VAL A 62 10.04 12.87 -0.44
CA VAL A 62 9.25 13.80 -1.26
C VAL A 62 9.15 13.34 -2.71
N LYS A 63 10.15 12.62 -3.23
CA LYS A 63 10.14 12.09 -4.61
C LYS A 63 9.15 10.96 -4.87
N ASP A 64 8.66 10.30 -3.81
CA ASP A 64 7.62 9.25 -3.90
C ASP A 64 6.19 9.80 -3.70
N ASN A 65 6.02 11.10 -3.38
CA ASN A 65 4.72 11.73 -3.13
C ASN A 65 4.61 13.10 -3.82
N GLU A 66 4.12 13.13 -5.06
CA GLU A 66 3.63 14.38 -5.67
C GLU A 66 2.21 14.68 -5.19
N ALA A 67 2.10 15.31 -4.01
CA ALA A 67 0.93 16.08 -3.62
C ALA A 67 1.39 17.47 -3.19
N TYR A 68 0.92 18.49 -3.92
CA TYR A 68 1.17 19.91 -3.66
C TYR A 68 0.47 20.37 -2.37
N ASP A 69 1.01 20.01 -1.20
CA ASP A 69 0.65 20.66 0.06
C ASP A 69 1.90 20.98 0.91
N ILE A 70 1.97 22.23 1.37
CA ILE A 70 3.10 22.80 2.13
C ILE A 70 3.28 22.09 3.47
N THR A 71 2.25 21.37 3.95
CA THR A 71 2.27 20.52 5.15
C THR A 71 3.20 19.29 5.04
N HIS A 72 3.61 18.89 3.83
CA HIS A 72 4.58 17.80 3.64
C HIS A 72 6.03 18.19 3.91
N TYR A 73 6.36 19.50 3.94
CA TYR A 73 7.73 19.97 4.24
C TYR A 73 8.07 19.94 5.73
N ILE A 74 7.07 19.80 6.62
CA ILE A 74 7.25 19.74 8.07
C ILE A 74 6.40 18.56 8.57
N ASN A 75 6.94 17.35 8.44
CA ASN A 75 6.27 16.13 8.84
C ASN A 75 7.07 15.40 9.93
N ASP A 76 6.44 15.12 11.07
CA ASP A 76 7.05 14.39 12.19
C ASP A 76 7.38 12.92 11.84
N ARG A 77 6.82 12.41 10.74
CA ARG A 77 7.08 11.07 10.18
C ARG A 77 8.54 10.77 9.88
N GLU A 78 9.33 11.77 9.49
CA GLU A 78 10.78 11.58 9.25
C GLU A 78 11.50 11.10 10.52
N PHE A 79 10.92 11.39 11.68
CA PHE A 79 11.53 11.16 12.97
C PHE A 79 10.81 10.06 13.79
N ALA A 80 9.55 9.73 13.46
CA ALA A 80 8.73 8.75 14.18
C ALA A 80 9.02 7.28 13.82
N VAL A 81 9.15 6.43 14.83
CA VAL A 81 9.22 4.97 14.68
C VAL A 81 7.86 4.46 14.20
N SER A 82 7.82 4.07 12.93
CA SER A 82 6.62 3.80 12.15
C SER A 82 6.76 2.53 11.31
N THR A 83 5.73 2.22 10.53
CA THR A 83 5.80 1.14 9.52
C THR A 83 6.90 1.39 8.47
N ILE A 84 7.18 2.65 8.11
CA ILE A 84 8.29 3.01 7.21
C ILE A 84 9.62 2.60 7.85
N PHE A 85 9.86 2.99 9.10
CA PHE A 85 11.07 2.62 9.83
C PHE A 85 11.33 1.11 9.78
N LEU A 86 10.31 0.32 10.11
CA LEU A 86 10.39 -1.15 10.08
C LEU A 86 10.72 -1.69 8.68
N SER A 87 10.14 -1.11 7.63
CA SER A 87 10.43 -1.51 6.24
C SER A 87 11.90 -1.26 5.86
N LEU A 88 12.49 -0.18 6.37
CA LEU A 88 13.87 0.21 6.06
C LEU A 88 14.89 -0.66 6.81
N ILE A 89 14.58 -1.04 8.05
CA ILE A 89 15.49 -1.86 8.88
C ILE A 89 15.34 -3.37 8.66
N ARG A 90 14.26 -3.82 8.02
CA ARG A 90 13.95 -5.25 7.82
C ARG A 90 15.11 -6.04 7.21
N SER A 91 15.73 -5.51 6.16
CA SER A 91 16.85 -6.19 5.48
C SER A 91 18.09 -6.28 6.36
N ALA A 92 18.35 -5.24 7.17
CA ALA A 92 19.45 -5.23 8.11
C ALA A 92 19.27 -6.27 9.24
N LEU A 93 18.03 -6.56 9.64
CA LEU A 93 17.69 -7.53 10.68
C LEU A 93 17.25 -8.91 10.12
N GLY A 94 17.42 -9.15 8.82
CA GLY A 94 16.87 -10.32 8.13
C GLY A 94 17.29 -11.66 8.74
N THR A 95 18.55 -11.81 9.15
CA THR A 95 19.04 -13.06 9.78
C THR A 95 18.31 -13.37 11.08
N ALA A 96 18.14 -12.37 11.95
CA ALA A 96 17.47 -12.51 13.23
C ALA A 96 15.96 -12.75 13.05
N LEU A 97 15.31 -12.02 12.14
CA LEU A 97 13.90 -12.18 11.81
C LEU A 97 13.57 -13.58 11.27
N ASN A 98 14.47 -14.16 10.48
CA ASN A 98 14.29 -15.51 9.95
C ASN A 98 14.73 -16.61 10.94
N GLY A 99 15.51 -16.27 11.97
CA GLY A 99 16.08 -17.24 12.91
C GLY A 99 17.08 -18.20 12.25
N LYS A 100 17.84 -17.72 11.26
CA LYS A 100 18.78 -18.55 10.47
C LYS A 100 20.23 -18.02 10.60
N PRO A 101 20.84 -18.06 11.81
CA PRO A 101 22.24 -17.71 11.97
C PRO A 101 23.16 -18.77 11.31
N LYS A 102 24.48 -18.57 11.41
CA LYS A 102 25.44 -19.64 11.08
C LYS A 102 25.19 -20.85 11.99
N GLU A 103 25.50 -22.04 11.47
CA GLU A 103 25.21 -23.34 12.11
C GLU A 103 25.68 -23.43 13.57
N GLU A 104 26.89 -22.94 13.85
CA GLU A 104 27.49 -22.92 15.19
C GLU A 104 26.72 -22.07 16.23
N TYR A 105 25.81 -21.17 15.80
CA TYR A 105 25.02 -20.32 16.69
C TYR A 105 23.52 -20.67 16.75
N ILE A 106 23.08 -21.74 16.08
CA ILE A 106 21.65 -22.14 16.05
C ILE A 106 21.11 -22.37 17.47
N GLN A 107 21.91 -22.97 18.36
CA GLN A 107 21.51 -23.21 19.75
C GLN A 107 21.15 -21.91 20.51
N TYR A 108 21.80 -20.79 20.19
CA TYR A 108 21.52 -19.50 20.82
C TYR A 108 20.27 -18.83 20.22
N ALA A 109 19.87 -19.18 18.99
CA ALA A 109 18.64 -18.65 18.40
C ALA A 109 17.36 -19.17 19.11
N ALA A 110 17.45 -20.36 19.74
CA ALA A 110 16.39 -20.96 20.52
C ALA A 110 16.43 -20.59 22.03
N MET A 111 17.46 -19.86 22.46
CA MET A 111 17.64 -19.46 23.85
C MET A 111 16.92 -18.13 24.14
N ASP A 112 16.28 -18.05 25.30
CA ASP A 112 15.71 -16.80 25.80
C ASP A 112 16.80 -15.94 26.46
N PHE A 113 16.76 -14.64 26.20
CA PHE A 113 17.66 -13.67 26.81
C PHE A 113 16.86 -12.56 27.48
N PRO A 114 17.36 -11.99 28.59
CA PRO A 114 16.78 -10.81 29.23
C PRO A 114 17.06 -9.58 28.37
N PHE A 115 16.15 -9.31 27.43
CA PHE A 115 16.25 -8.17 26.54
C PHE A 115 15.54 -6.94 27.10
N THR A 116 16.13 -5.78 26.85
CA THR A 116 15.47 -4.49 26.90
C THR A 116 15.50 -3.85 25.50
N PHE A 117 14.33 -3.52 24.96
CA PHE A 117 14.19 -2.82 23.68
C PHE A 117 13.71 -1.40 23.94
N GLU A 118 14.30 -0.42 23.25
CA GLU A 118 13.86 0.97 23.35
C GLU A 118 13.61 1.54 21.97
N PHE A 119 12.47 2.21 21.78
CA PHE A 119 12.13 2.84 20.52
C PHE A 119 11.18 4.02 20.70
N GLY A 120 11.25 4.94 19.76
CA GLY A 120 10.42 6.12 19.68
C GLY A 120 11.09 7.24 18.87
N PRO A 121 10.40 8.38 18.69
CA PRO A 121 9.03 8.62 19.13
C PRO A 121 8.01 7.83 18.31
N ILE A 122 6.92 7.36 18.91
CA ILE A 122 5.73 6.86 18.21
C ILE A 122 4.66 7.94 18.24
N SER A 123 4.02 8.19 17.10
CA SER A 123 2.87 9.07 16.98
C SER A 123 1.59 8.24 17.14
N SER A 124 0.94 8.35 18.30
CA SER A 124 -0.19 7.50 18.68
C SER A 124 -1.25 8.30 19.44
N LYS A 125 -2.52 8.12 19.06
CA LYS A 125 -3.74 8.57 19.75
C LYS A 125 -4.18 7.57 20.81
N LEU A 126 -3.61 6.35 20.81
CA LEU A 126 -3.91 5.34 21.83
C LEU A 126 -3.46 5.84 23.21
N THR A 127 -4.25 5.51 24.23
CA THR A 127 -3.90 5.81 25.61
C THR A 127 -2.72 4.93 26.06
N ASP A 128 -1.96 5.39 27.05
CA ASP A 128 -0.85 4.63 27.63
C ASP A 128 -1.30 3.26 28.17
N GLU A 129 -2.54 3.17 28.68
CA GLU A 129 -3.16 1.91 29.09
C GLU A 129 -3.35 0.93 27.93
N VAL A 130 -3.82 1.41 26.78
CA VAL A 130 -3.94 0.58 25.57
C VAL A 130 -2.57 0.13 25.10
N LEU A 131 -1.56 1.01 25.13
CA LEU A 131 -0.19 0.65 24.78
C LEU A 131 0.35 -0.44 25.71
N ARG A 132 0.12 -0.34 27.02
CA ARG A 132 0.50 -1.37 28.00
C ARG A 132 -0.19 -2.72 27.72
N ASN A 133 -1.49 -2.70 27.47
CA ASN A 133 -2.28 -3.89 27.19
C ASN A 133 -1.86 -4.63 25.90
N LEU A 134 -1.12 -3.99 24.98
CA LEU A 134 -0.54 -4.65 23.81
C LEU A 134 0.72 -5.47 24.13
N TRP A 135 1.42 -5.14 25.22
CA TRP A 135 2.76 -5.68 25.51
C TRP A 135 2.82 -6.49 26.81
N GLU A 136 2.14 -6.05 27.87
CA GLU A 136 2.15 -6.71 29.18
C GLU A 136 1.63 -8.16 29.12
N PRO A 137 0.58 -8.52 28.34
CA PRO A 137 0.16 -9.92 28.18
C PRO A 137 1.19 -10.84 27.53
N LEU A 138 2.20 -10.27 26.85
CA LEU A 138 3.31 -11.01 26.26
C LEU A 138 4.49 -11.20 27.23
N GLY A 139 4.35 -10.74 28.47
CA GLY A 139 5.37 -10.81 29.52
C GLY A 139 6.33 -9.63 29.55
N TYR A 140 6.05 -8.55 28.82
CA TYR A 140 6.89 -7.36 28.86
C TYR A 140 6.59 -6.49 30.09
N GLU A 141 7.65 -6.02 30.74
CA GLU A 141 7.58 -4.80 31.55
C GLU A 141 7.67 -3.59 30.61
N VAL A 142 6.69 -2.68 30.73
CA VAL A 142 6.53 -1.55 29.81
C VAL A 142 6.75 -0.23 30.56
N THR A 143 7.73 0.55 30.10
CA THR A 143 7.88 1.95 30.52
C THR A 143 7.57 2.87 29.35
N ILE A 144 6.75 3.89 29.60
CA ILE A 144 6.28 4.83 28.59
C ILE A 144 6.69 6.24 29.04
N ASN A 145 7.51 6.90 28.22
CA ASN A 145 7.99 8.26 28.47
C ASN A 145 7.43 9.25 27.43
N THR A 146 7.13 10.47 27.87
CA THR A 146 6.68 11.59 27.04
C THR A 146 7.64 12.76 27.15
N MET A 147 7.98 13.40 26.03
CA MET A 147 8.84 14.59 26.05
C MET A 147 8.11 15.89 26.37
N THR A 148 6.79 15.95 26.20
CA THR A 148 5.97 17.14 26.47
C THR A 148 4.59 16.76 27.05
N ASP A 149 3.97 17.70 27.76
CA ASP A 149 2.61 17.56 28.32
C ASP A 149 1.53 17.31 27.24
N ALA A 150 1.84 17.64 25.98
CA ALA A 150 0.94 17.47 24.84
C ALA A 150 0.71 16.00 24.41
N LYS A 151 1.28 15.01 25.12
CA LYS A 151 0.89 13.59 25.06
C LYS A 151 0.77 12.95 23.65
N ARG A 152 1.48 13.41 22.62
CA ARG A 152 1.44 12.77 21.28
C ARG A 152 2.64 11.90 20.91
N ALA A 153 3.86 12.28 21.31
CA ALA A 153 5.06 11.46 21.08
C ALA A 153 5.33 10.54 22.28
N ARG A 154 5.45 9.23 22.03
CA ARG A 154 5.77 8.23 23.06
C ARG A 154 7.09 7.52 22.79
N PHE A 155 7.89 7.35 23.84
CA PHE A 155 9.07 6.50 23.83
C PHE A 155 8.80 5.30 24.72
N LEU A 156 8.97 4.10 24.19
CA LEU A 156 8.72 2.86 24.91
C LEU A 156 10.04 2.19 25.23
N THR A 157 10.14 1.70 26.47
CA THR A 157 11.16 0.75 26.92
C THR A 157 10.45 -0.53 27.32
N LEU A 158 10.83 -1.65 26.69
CA LEU A 158 10.21 -2.96 26.86
C LEU A 158 11.25 -3.95 27.37
N ALA A 159 11.04 -4.53 28.56
CA ALA A 159 11.93 -5.56 29.12
C ALA A 159 11.23 -6.93 29.20
N ASN A 160 11.87 -7.98 28.71
CA ASN A 160 11.33 -9.36 28.75
C ASN A 160 12.45 -10.40 28.58
N THR A 161 12.25 -11.61 29.11
CA THR A 161 13.11 -12.77 28.85
C THR A 161 12.53 -13.60 27.71
N ILE A 162 13.13 -13.50 26.52
CA ILE A 162 12.53 -14.03 25.28
C ILE A 162 13.60 -14.26 24.21
N THR A 163 13.35 -15.16 23.25
CA THR A 163 14.22 -15.28 22.06
C THR A 163 14.23 -13.99 21.22
N LEU A 164 15.38 -13.69 20.59
CA LEU A 164 15.52 -12.51 19.73
C LEU A 164 14.51 -12.50 18.58
N LYS A 165 14.27 -13.66 17.97
CA LYS A 165 13.33 -13.79 16.85
C LYS A 165 11.91 -13.41 17.28
N LYS A 166 11.42 -13.99 18.38
CA LYS A 166 10.06 -13.74 18.87
C LYS A 166 9.86 -12.28 19.28
N ALA A 167 10.85 -11.68 19.95
CA ALA A 167 10.79 -10.25 20.28
C ALA A 167 10.71 -9.36 19.04
N LEU A 168 11.57 -9.60 18.03
CA LEU A 168 11.53 -8.84 16.78
C LEU A 168 10.20 -9.06 16.03
N HIS A 169 9.67 -10.27 16.02
CA HIS A 169 8.35 -10.57 15.43
C HIS A 169 7.24 -9.74 16.08
N GLN A 170 7.19 -9.70 17.42
CA GLN A 170 6.24 -8.90 18.18
C GLN A 170 6.41 -7.40 17.90
N ILE A 171 7.65 -6.89 17.87
CA ILE A 171 7.96 -5.50 17.48
C ILE A 171 7.47 -5.17 16.07
N PHE A 172 7.69 -6.05 15.10
CA PHE A 172 7.29 -5.83 13.72
C PHE A 172 5.77 -5.89 13.48
N ILE A 173 5.00 -6.46 14.42
CA ILE A 173 3.53 -6.47 14.39
C ILE A 173 2.94 -5.31 15.20
N LEU A 174 3.44 -5.06 16.40
CA LEU A 174 2.80 -4.14 17.35
C LEU A 174 3.13 -2.67 17.10
N ILE A 175 4.31 -2.33 16.56
CA ILE A 175 4.60 -0.93 16.18
C ILE A 175 3.57 -0.40 15.16
N PRO A 176 3.25 -1.11 14.06
CA PRO A 176 2.18 -0.69 13.14
C PRO A 176 0.77 -0.61 13.75
N VAL A 177 0.51 -1.34 14.84
CA VAL A 177 -0.78 -1.28 15.57
C VAL A 177 -0.88 0.00 16.39
N MET A 178 0.24 0.44 16.96
CA MET A 178 0.35 1.66 17.77
C MET A 178 0.42 2.93 16.93
N ASP A 179 0.99 2.85 15.72
CA ASP A 179 1.12 3.97 14.80
C ASP A 179 -0.24 4.42 14.26
N ASP A 180 -0.61 5.68 14.46
CA ASP A 180 -1.85 6.24 13.94
C ASP A 180 -1.85 6.41 12.42
N TYR A 181 -0.65 6.49 11.83
CA TYR A 181 -0.47 6.79 10.42
C TYR A 181 -0.11 5.52 9.65
N LYS A 182 -1.04 5.02 8.83
CA LYS A 182 -0.75 3.96 7.87
C LYS A 182 -0.48 4.57 6.50
N HIS A 183 0.77 4.48 6.05
CA HIS A 183 1.09 4.73 4.65
C HIS A 183 0.36 3.71 3.77
N TYR A 184 -0.24 4.21 2.70
CA TYR A 184 -1.05 3.47 1.75
C TYR A 184 -0.34 2.23 1.19
N PHE A 185 -1.17 1.25 0.84
CA PHE A 185 -0.88 -0.15 0.49
C PHE A 185 -0.67 -1.06 1.71
N ILE A 186 -1.73 -1.80 2.10
CA ILE A 186 -1.52 -3.16 2.62
C ILE A 186 -0.81 -3.92 1.51
N ASP A 187 0.51 -4.00 1.63
CA ASP A 187 1.32 -4.94 0.91
C ASP A 187 0.84 -6.35 1.28
N GLU A 188 0.81 -7.27 0.31
CA GLU A 188 0.66 -8.70 0.56
C GLU A 188 1.67 -9.19 1.63
N ALA A 189 2.81 -8.50 1.76
CA ALA A 189 3.83 -8.66 2.79
C ALA A 189 3.49 -8.08 4.18
N GLU A 190 2.41 -7.32 4.39
CA GLU A 190 1.90 -6.98 5.73
C GLU A 190 1.00 -8.11 6.25
N ARG A 191 0.19 -8.72 5.37
CA ARG A 191 -0.59 -9.93 5.71
C ARG A 191 0.32 -11.12 5.99
N GLU A 192 1.22 -11.43 5.06
CA GLU A 192 2.21 -12.50 5.22
C GLU A 192 3.05 -12.25 6.49
N ARG A 193 3.30 -10.98 6.87
CA ARG A 193 3.98 -10.65 8.12
C ARG A 193 3.14 -10.96 9.35
N ILE A 194 1.85 -10.63 9.38
CA ILE A 194 0.98 -10.97 10.51
C ILE A 194 0.86 -12.48 10.65
N GLU A 195 0.68 -13.21 9.54
CA GLU A 195 0.60 -14.66 9.52
C GLU A 195 1.93 -15.29 10.01
N ASN A 196 3.06 -14.88 9.43
CA ASN A 196 4.37 -15.48 9.76
C ASN A 196 4.95 -15.02 11.10
N TYR A 197 4.73 -13.77 11.51
CA TYR A 197 5.31 -13.22 12.75
C TYR A 197 4.35 -13.32 13.94
N GLY A 198 3.05 -13.51 13.69
CA GLY A 198 2.03 -13.68 14.73
C GLY A 198 1.94 -15.11 15.27
N GLU A 199 2.49 -16.08 14.52
CA GLU A 199 2.47 -17.49 14.86
C GLU A 199 2.98 -17.74 16.30
N GLY A 200 2.21 -18.52 17.06
CA GLY A 200 2.60 -18.96 18.41
C GLY A 200 2.41 -17.91 19.53
N TRP A 201 1.84 -16.73 19.25
CA TRP A 201 1.48 -15.79 20.32
C TRP A 201 0.23 -14.95 20.05
N LEU A 202 -0.05 -14.61 18.79
CA LEU A 202 -1.12 -13.68 18.46
C LEU A 202 -2.52 -14.27 18.72
N GLU A 203 -2.70 -15.56 18.44
CA GLU A 203 -3.96 -16.31 18.64
C GLU A 203 -4.45 -16.27 20.10
N THR A 204 -3.50 -16.26 21.04
CA THR A 204 -3.73 -16.24 22.48
C THR A 204 -3.72 -14.84 23.09
N HIS A 205 -3.43 -13.80 22.29
CA HIS A 205 -3.31 -12.45 22.82
C HIS A 205 -4.70 -11.89 23.20
N PRO A 206 -4.90 -11.32 24.40
CA PRO A 206 -6.21 -10.78 24.80
C PRO A 206 -6.75 -9.69 23.87
N MET A 207 -5.85 -8.89 23.30
CA MET A 207 -6.18 -7.84 22.32
C MET A 207 -6.11 -8.32 20.86
N ARG A 208 -6.16 -9.63 20.56
CA ARG A 208 -5.97 -10.15 19.20
C ARG A 208 -6.90 -9.49 18.17
N GLU A 209 -8.18 -9.29 18.51
CA GLU A 209 -9.16 -8.68 17.59
C GLU A 209 -8.79 -7.23 17.28
N PHE A 210 -8.31 -6.50 18.29
CA PHE A 210 -7.82 -5.13 18.12
C PHE A 210 -6.54 -5.09 17.27
N ILE A 211 -5.59 -6.02 17.53
CA ILE A 211 -4.35 -6.15 16.76
C ILE A 211 -4.69 -6.49 15.31
N TYR A 212 -5.54 -7.47 15.03
CA TYR A 212 -5.99 -7.80 13.69
C TYR A 212 -6.73 -6.64 13.04
N LYS A 213 -7.67 -5.97 13.73
CA LYS A 213 -8.37 -4.79 13.23
C LYS A 213 -7.43 -3.67 12.81
N LYS A 214 -6.45 -3.36 13.65
CA LYS A 214 -5.46 -2.31 13.40
C LYS A 214 -4.42 -2.74 12.37
N ALA A 215 -3.91 -3.95 12.43
CA ALA A 215 -2.89 -4.45 11.51
C ALA A 215 -3.49 -4.71 10.11
N LEU A 216 -4.69 -5.27 10.04
CA LEU A 216 -5.46 -5.53 8.82
C LEU A 216 -6.48 -4.44 8.52
N ARG A 217 -6.22 -3.15 8.83
CA ARG A 217 -7.18 -2.04 8.72
C ARG A 217 -7.73 -1.76 7.30
N PHE A 218 -7.52 -2.66 6.33
CA PHE A 218 -8.24 -2.70 5.05
C PHE A 218 -8.90 -4.07 4.73
N LYS A 219 -8.95 -5.03 5.68
CA LYS A 219 -9.60 -6.35 5.51
C LYS A 219 -10.92 -6.49 6.28
N GLN A 220 -11.12 -5.78 7.40
CA GLN A 220 -12.43 -5.80 8.09
C GLN A 220 -13.57 -5.17 7.28
N LEU A 221 -13.23 -4.48 6.18
CA LEU A 221 -14.17 -4.02 5.16
C LEU A 221 -14.74 -5.16 4.27
N TYR A 222 -14.31 -6.42 4.47
CA TYR A 222 -14.67 -7.53 3.60
C TYR A 222 -14.99 -8.86 4.31
N MET A 223 -15.13 -8.90 5.64
CA MET A 223 -15.36 -10.18 6.36
C MET A 223 -16.54 -10.11 7.32
N THR A 224 -17.73 -10.46 6.83
CA THR A 224 -18.80 -11.08 7.62
C THR A 224 -18.77 -12.60 7.42
N GLU A 225 -19.35 -13.33 8.38
CA GLU A 225 -19.22 -14.77 8.66
C GLU A 225 -19.63 -15.76 7.55
N GLU A 226 -20.03 -15.30 6.36
CA GLU A 226 -20.44 -16.17 5.24
C GLU A 226 -19.28 -16.81 4.44
N ASN A 227 -18.01 -16.55 4.79
CA ASN A 227 -16.88 -16.76 3.88
C ASN A 227 -15.87 -17.85 4.23
N GLU A 228 -16.21 -18.84 5.06
CA GLU A 228 -15.46 -20.11 5.04
C GLU A 228 -15.50 -20.80 3.64
N GLN A 229 -16.39 -20.35 2.75
CA GLN A 229 -16.50 -20.84 1.36
C GLN A 229 -15.75 -20.01 0.28
N LYS A 230 -15.08 -18.89 0.60
CA LYS A 230 -14.48 -17.98 -0.43
C LYS A 230 -12.96 -17.79 -0.35
N VAL A 231 -12.19 -18.88 -0.37
CA VAL A 231 -10.75 -18.81 -0.69
C VAL A 231 -10.48 -18.47 -2.18
N ASN A 232 -11.54 -18.29 -2.99
CA ASN A 232 -11.47 -18.18 -4.46
C ASN A 232 -12.08 -16.90 -5.08
N LYS A 233 -12.42 -15.83 -4.33
CA LYS A 233 -12.96 -14.61 -4.97
C LYS A 233 -11.87 -13.56 -5.25
N PRO A 234 -11.77 -13.05 -6.50
CA PRO A 234 -10.79 -12.04 -6.87
C PRO A 234 -10.98 -10.74 -6.08
N SER A 235 -9.88 -10.02 -5.85
CA SER A 235 -9.89 -8.70 -5.20
C SER A 235 -10.77 -7.71 -5.97
N LEU A 236 -11.25 -6.63 -5.34
CA LEU A 236 -12.05 -5.61 -6.05
C LEU A 236 -11.31 -5.02 -7.25
N ASN A 237 -10.01 -4.74 -7.11
CA ASN A 237 -9.18 -4.26 -8.22
C ASN A 237 -9.05 -5.30 -9.34
N THR A 238 -8.85 -6.56 -8.99
CA THR A 238 -8.81 -7.67 -9.97
C THR A 238 -10.14 -7.76 -10.71
N ARG A 239 -11.26 -7.77 -9.98
CA ARG A 239 -12.60 -7.83 -10.55
C ARG A 239 -12.89 -6.62 -11.43
N ARG A 240 -12.42 -5.44 -11.07
CA ARG A 240 -12.52 -4.24 -11.90
C ARG A 240 -11.80 -4.42 -13.23
N TYR A 241 -10.55 -4.86 -13.21
CA TYR A 241 -9.81 -5.08 -14.45
C TYR A 241 -10.42 -6.18 -15.31
N GLU A 242 -10.90 -7.27 -14.71
CA GLU A 242 -11.62 -8.34 -15.40
C GLU A 242 -12.91 -7.83 -16.04
N THR A 243 -13.75 -7.11 -15.30
CA THR A 243 -15.01 -6.55 -15.84
C THR A 243 -14.75 -5.55 -16.96
N ILE A 244 -13.74 -4.68 -16.84
CA ILE A 244 -13.36 -3.79 -17.94
C ILE A 244 -12.88 -4.60 -19.15
N ALA A 245 -12.03 -5.61 -18.96
CA ALA A 245 -11.55 -6.46 -20.06
C ALA A 245 -12.67 -7.26 -20.74
N GLU A 246 -13.67 -7.72 -19.98
CA GLU A 246 -14.88 -8.35 -20.51
C GLU A 246 -15.70 -7.37 -21.36
N ALA A 247 -15.94 -6.15 -20.85
CA ALA A 247 -16.62 -5.10 -21.59
C ALA A 247 -15.87 -4.75 -22.89
N VAL A 248 -14.55 -4.60 -22.82
CA VAL A 248 -13.70 -4.36 -24.01
C VAL A 248 -13.78 -5.53 -25.00
N THR A 249 -13.77 -6.78 -24.52
CA THR A 249 -13.88 -7.97 -25.37
C THR A 249 -15.22 -8.01 -26.12
N ALA A 250 -16.32 -7.64 -25.46
CA ALA A 250 -17.64 -7.59 -26.08
C ALA A 250 -17.72 -6.57 -27.24
N LEU A 251 -16.97 -5.48 -27.14
CA LEU A 251 -16.89 -4.43 -28.16
C LEU A 251 -16.01 -4.81 -29.38
N LYS A 252 -15.23 -5.89 -29.29
CA LYS A 252 -14.33 -6.39 -30.36
C LYS A 252 -13.43 -5.31 -31.00
N PRO A 253 -12.73 -4.47 -30.22
CA PRO A 253 -11.96 -3.35 -30.75
C PRO A 253 -10.66 -3.82 -31.41
N LYS A 254 -10.15 -2.98 -32.32
CA LYS A 254 -8.81 -3.09 -32.92
C LYS A 254 -7.83 -2.13 -32.25
N THR A 255 -8.27 -0.94 -31.84
CA THR A 255 -7.41 0.06 -31.17
C THR A 255 -7.95 0.39 -29.79
N VAL A 256 -7.13 0.21 -28.75
CA VAL A 256 -7.49 0.50 -27.36
C VAL A 256 -6.46 1.41 -26.72
N ILE A 257 -6.94 2.46 -26.05
CA ILE A 257 -6.14 3.38 -25.23
C ILE A 257 -6.48 3.15 -23.75
N ASP A 258 -5.52 2.64 -22.98
CA ASP A 258 -5.55 2.58 -21.52
C ASP A 258 -4.86 3.86 -20.98
N MET A 259 -5.65 4.91 -20.71
CA MET A 259 -5.15 6.21 -20.28
C MET A 259 -5.17 6.30 -18.75
N GLY A 260 -4.01 6.60 -18.15
CA GLY A 260 -3.81 6.42 -16.70
C GLY A 260 -3.52 4.96 -16.35
N ALA A 261 -2.76 4.26 -17.19
CA ALA A 261 -2.54 2.81 -17.07
C ALA A 261 -1.78 2.38 -15.79
N GLY A 262 -1.16 3.32 -15.07
CA GLY A 262 -0.39 3.07 -13.87
C GLY A 262 0.70 2.02 -14.11
N GLU A 263 0.71 0.94 -13.32
CA GLU A 263 1.71 -0.12 -13.51
C GLU A 263 1.37 -1.11 -14.64
N GLY A 264 0.35 -0.84 -15.46
CA GLY A 264 -0.04 -1.65 -16.62
C GLY A 264 -0.80 -2.94 -16.28
N LYS A 265 -1.50 -3.00 -15.14
CA LYS A 265 -2.23 -4.21 -14.71
C LYS A 265 -3.44 -4.52 -15.61
N LEU A 266 -4.25 -3.51 -15.94
CA LEU A 266 -5.35 -3.66 -16.89
C LEU A 266 -4.80 -3.98 -18.29
N SER A 267 -3.79 -3.23 -18.74
CA SER A 267 -3.08 -3.47 -19.99
C SER A 267 -2.59 -4.92 -20.16
N MET A 268 -2.16 -5.62 -19.11
CA MET A 268 -1.79 -7.04 -19.17
C MET A 268 -2.96 -7.94 -19.61
N LEU A 269 -4.18 -7.67 -19.13
CA LEU A 269 -5.37 -8.43 -19.50
C LEU A 269 -5.80 -8.08 -20.93
N LEU A 270 -5.83 -6.77 -21.25
CA LEU A 270 -6.19 -6.30 -22.58
C LEU A 270 -5.26 -6.86 -23.67
N ALA A 271 -3.97 -7.01 -23.37
CA ALA A 271 -2.96 -7.55 -24.27
C ALA A 271 -3.20 -9.02 -24.68
N GLN A 272 -4.11 -9.73 -24.02
CA GLN A 272 -4.52 -11.10 -24.35
C GLN A 272 -5.76 -11.17 -25.26
N ILE A 273 -6.40 -10.03 -25.57
CA ILE A 273 -7.61 -9.99 -26.40
C ILE A 273 -7.20 -9.95 -27.89
N ASP A 274 -7.49 -11.04 -28.62
CA ASP A 274 -7.05 -11.24 -30.00
C ASP A 274 -7.52 -10.20 -31.02
N THR A 275 -8.67 -9.55 -30.76
CA THR A 275 -9.21 -8.52 -31.66
C THR A 275 -8.36 -7.25 -31.64
N ILE A 276 -7.72 -6.95 -30.51
CA ILE A 276 -6.90 -5.76 -30.33
C ILE A 276 -5.64 -5.91 -31.16
N LYS A 277 -5.40 -4.96 -32.09
CA LYS A 277 -4.20 -4.87 -32.93
C LYS A 277 -3.24 -3.78 -32.46
N LYS A 278 -3.77 -2.79 -31.73
CA LYS A 278 -2.99 -1.68 -31.19
C LYS A 278 -3.49 -1.38 -29.77
N LEU A 279 -2.62 -1.56 -28.79
CA LEU A 279 -2.89 -1.26 -27.39
C LEU A 279 -1.88 -0.21 -26.91
N TYR A 280 -2.37 0.94 -26.46
CA TYR A 280 -1.55 1.95 -25.81
C TYR A 280 -1.75 1.91 -24.30
N SER A 281 -0.64 1.83 -23.57
CA SER A 281 -0.60 1.98 -22.11
C SER A 281 0.02 3.34 -21.80
N VAL A 282 -0.81 4.31 -21.43
CA VAL A 282 -0.42 5.71 -21.35
C VAL A 282 -0.46 6.20 -19.91
N ASP A 283 0.63 6.81 -19.44
CA ASP A 283 0.69 7.38 -18.09
C ASP A 283 1.69 8.55 -18.04
N PRO A 284 1.40 9.64 -17.30
CA PRO A 284 2.34 10.75 -17.14
C PRO A 284 3.49 10.45 -16.17
N SER A 285 3.40 9.39 -15.37
CA SER A 285 4.40 9.02 -14.37
C SER A 285 5.52 8.18 -14.98
N ASN A 286 6.74 8.72 -15.01
CA ASN A 286 7.93 7.95 -15.42
C ASN A 286 8.16 6.69 -14.57
N HIS A 287 7.71 6.69 -13.31
CA HIS A 287 7.75 5.52 -12.44
C HIS A 287 6.79 4.43 -12.89
N ALA A 288 5.55 4.82 -13.23
CA ALA A 288 4.55 3.94 -13.80
C ALA A 288 5.06 3.29 -15.09
N LEU A 289 5.62 4.10 -16.00
CA LEU A 289 6.23 3.62 -17.26
C LEU A 289 7.39 2.65 -17.01
N ALA A 290 8.29 2.94 -16.07
CA ALA A 290 9.39 2.03 -15.72
C ALA A 290 8.88 0.69 -15.17
N LYS A 291 7.83 0.72 -14.35
CA LYS A 291 7.16 -0.50 -13.85
C LYS A 291 6.47 -1.27 -14.97
N MET A 292 5.81 -0.60 -15.92
CA MET A 292 5.25 -1.24 -17.12
C MET A 292 6.35 -1.93 -17.94
N HIS A 293 7.47 -1.26 -18.18
CA HIS A 293 8.60 -1.85 -18.91
C HIS A 293 9.09 -3.14 -18.26
N LYS A 294 9.26 -3.13 -16.93
CA LYS A 294 9.63 -4.33 -16.17
C LYS A 294 8.53 -5.40 -16.24
N ARG A 295 7.26 -5.01 -16.11
CA ARG A 295 6.12 -5.93 -16.12
C ARG A 295 5.94 -6.63 -17.47
N PHE A 296 6.18 -5.92 -18.58
CA PHE A 296 5.97 -6.42 -19.93
C PHE A 296 7.19 -7.13 -20.53
N ALA A 297 8.36 -7.07 -19.90
CA ALA A 297 9.63 -7.55 -20.47
C ALA A 297 9.61 -9.05 -20.82
N ASP A 298 9.08 -9.89 -19.93
CA ASP A 298 9.14 -11.36 -20.03
C ASP A 298 7.76 -11.99 -20.26
N GLN A 299 6.83 -11.23 -20.83
CA GLN A 299 5.45 -11.64 -21.01
C GLN A 299 5.14 -11.94 -22.47
N GLN A 300 4.32 -12.97 -22.70
CA GLN A 300 3.78 -13.27 -24.01
C GLN A 300 2.41 -12.61 -24.15
N PHE A 301 2.21 -11.91 -25.25
CA PHE A 301 1.00 -11.14 -25.54
C PHE A 301 0.45 -11.53 -26.91
N ALA A 302 -0.87 -11.50 -27.06
CA ALA A 302 -1.51 -11.48 -28.37
C ALA A 302 -1.16 -10.18 -29.11
N THR A 303 -1.18 -9.06 -28.37
CA THR A 303 -0.71 -7.75 -28.83
C THR A 303 0.13 -7.08 -27.76
N LYS A 304 1.41 -6.84 -28.05
CA LYS A 304 2.33 -6.18 -27.11
C LYS A 304 1.87 -4.73 -26.84
N PRO A 305 1.65 -4.33 -25.58
CA PRO A 305 1.31 -2.95 -25.26
C PRO A 305 2.41 -1.97 -25.67
N ILE A 306 2.00 -0.84 -26.25
CA ILE A 306 2.85 0.31 -26.55
C ILE A 306 2.83 1.20 -25.31
N ILE A 307 3.92 1.16 -24.53
CA ILE A 307 4.13 2.05 -23.38
C ILE A 307 4.40 3.46 -23.91
N LYS A 308 3.62 4.45 -23.46
CA LYS A 308 3.78 5.83 -23.89
C LYS A 308 3.64 6.80 -22.72
N TRP A 309 4.53 7.78 -22.65
CA TRP A 309 4.31 8.94 -21.79
C TRP A 309 3.22 9.81 -22.40
N GLY A 310 2.22 10.18 -21.62
CA GLY A 310 1.14 11.05 -22.07
C GLY A 310 0.27 11.52 -20.92
N SER A 311 -0.53 12.56 -21.17
CA SER A 311 -1.43 13.12 -20.17
C SER A 311 -2.71 13.60 -20.83
N LEU A 312 -3.78 13.67 -20.05
CA LEU A 312 -5.09 14.19 -20.44
C LEU A 312 -5.11 15.70 -20.71
N TYR A 313 -3.97 16.39 -20.57
CA TYR A 313 -3.77 17.80 -20.89
C TYR A 313 -3.03 18.04 -22.21
N TYR A 314 -2.51 17.00 -22.86
CA TYR A 314 -1.75 17.11 -24.09
C TYR A 314 -2.41 16.26 -25.19
N GLU A 315 -2.67 16.90 -26.33
CA GLU A 315 -3.22 16.22 -27.49
C GLU A 315 -2.16 15.33 -28.15
N ASP A 316 -2.55 14.10 -28.46
CA ASP A 316 -1.77 13.13 -29.20
C ASP A 316 -2.62 12.55 -30.32
N LYS A 317 -2.25 12.90 -31.56
CA LYS A 317 -3.02 12.51 -32.75
C LYS A 317 -3.11 11.00 -32.93
N GLU A 318 -2.21 10.23 -32.33
CA GLU A 318 -2.28 8.77 -32.39
C GLU A 318 -3.50 8.17 -31.66
N PHE A 319 -4.17 8.94 -30.79
CA PHE A 319 -5.35 8.50 -30.02
C PHE A 319 -6.69 8.81 -30.72
N THR A 320 -6.65 9.50 -31.86
CA THR A 320 -7.84 9.85 -32.63
C THR A 320 -8.54 8.61 -33.21
N GLU A 321 -9.87 8.62 -33.16
CA GLU A 321 -10.77 7.56 -33.65
C GLU A 321 -10.40 6.16 -33.11
N ALA A 322 -9.89 6.07 -31.88
CA ALA A 322 -9.69 4.79 -31.20
C ALA A 322 -11.03 4.05 -31.05
N ASP A 323 -11.02 2.71 -31.14
CA ASP A 323 -12.24 1.95 -30.93
C ASP A 323 -12.68 2.02 -29.46
N VAL A 324 -11.74 1.92 -28.52
CA VAL A 324 -12.02 2.08 -27.09
C VAL A 324 -10.99 2.99 -26.43
N PHE A 325 -11.47 3.95 -25.64
CA PHE A 325 -10.67 4.78 -24.74
C PHE A 325 -11.09 4.48 -23.29
N ILE A 326 -10.14 4.23 -22.40
CA ILE A 326 -10.42 3.79 -21.03
C ILE A 326 -9.83 4.79 -20.04
N LEU A 327 -10.64 5.17 -19.04
CA LEU A 327 -10.26 5.92 -17.85
C LEU A 327 -10.63 5.07 -16.62
N CYS A 328 -9.72 4.18 -16.23
CA CYS A 328 -9.94 3.26 -15.11
C CYS A 328 -9.45 3.88 -13.80
N GLU A 329 -10.36 4.47 -13.00
CA GLU A 329 -10.03 5.09 -11.71
C GLU A 329 -9.01 6.22 -11.88
N VAL A 330 -9.37 7.18 -12.75
CA VAL A 330 -8.50 8.30 -13.16
C VAL A 330 -9.12 9.65 -12.82
N ILE A 331 -10.43 9.77 -13.01
CA ILE A 331 -11.10 11.07 -12.95
C ILE A 331 -11.11 11.65 -11.53
N GLU A 332 -11.18 10.79 -10.52
CA GLU A 332 -11.19 11.13 -9.09
C GLU A 332 -9.85 11.70 -8.62
N HIS A 333 -8.76 11.47 -9.34
CA HIS A 333 -7.44 12.03 -9.03
C HIS A 333 -7.21 13.40 -9.69
N ILE A 334 -8.15 13.86 -10.51
CA ILE A 334 -8.10 15.14 -11.21
C ILE A 334 -9.01 16.13 -10.48
N ASN A 335 -8.56 17.38 -10.32
CA ASN A 335 -9.43 18.39 -9.74
C ASN A 335 -10.68 18.59 -10.62
N GLU A 336 -11.85 18.66 -10.00
CA GLU A 336 -13.14 18.68 -10.70
C GLU A 336 -13.26 19.80 -11.75
N GLU A 337 -12.67 20.98 -11.50
CA GLU A 337 -12.67 22.11 -12.42
C GLU A 337 -11.92 21.88 -13.74
N ARG A 338 -11.09 20.82 -13.81
CA ARG A 338 -10.28 20.46 -15.00
C ARG A 338 -10.91 19.36 -15.85
N LEU A 339 -11.91 18.66 -15.31
CA LEU A 339 -12.60 17.58 -16.03
C LEU A 339 -13.28 18.04 -17.33
N PRO A 340 -13.88 19.25 -17.43
CA PRO A 340 -14.51 19.69 -18.67
C PRO A 340 -13.54 19.76 -19.85
N GLN A 341 -12.34 20.32 -19.66
CA GLN A 341 -11.34 20.46 -20.74
C GLN A 341 -10.79 19.10 -21.17
N MET A 342 -10.54 18.21 -20.21
CA MET A 342 -10.16 16.82 -20.49
C MET A 342 -11.24 16.10 -21.31
N MET A 343 -12.50 16.19 -20.89
CA MET A 343 -13.60 15.54 -21.59
C MET A 343 -13.85 16.15 -22.96
N GLN A 344 -13.57 17.45 -23.14
CA GLN A 344 -13.58 18.08 -24.45
C GLN A 344 -12.51 17.46 -25.38
N LEU A 345 -11.28 17.30 -24.89
CA LEU A 345 -10.20 16.65 -25.65
C LEU A 345 -10.62 15.23 -26.09
N ILE A 346 -11.19 14.44 -25.17
CA ILE A 346 -11.60 13.07 -25.48
C ILE A 346 -12.79 13.05 -26.45
N THR A 347 -13.84 13.82 -26.19
CA THR A 347 -15.10 13.70 -26.94
C THR A 347 -15.15 14.52 -28.24
N GLN A 348 -14.27 15.51 -28.40
CA GLN A 348 -14.24 16.38 -29.60
C GLN A 348 -12.97 16.19 -30.45
N ASN A 349 -11.82 15.94 -29.85
CA ASN A 349 -10.57 15.76 -30.61
C ASN A 349 -10.26 14.29 -30.87
N TYR A 350 -10.32 13.44 -29.84
CA TYR A 350 -10.04 12.01 -29.99
C TYR A 350 -11.22 11.20 -30.50
N THR A 351 -12.44 11.61 -30.14
CA THR A 351 -13.69 11.04 -30.66
C THR A 351 -13.70 9.50 -30.69
N PRO A 352 -13.41 8.78 -29.58
CA PRO A 352 -13.40 7.32 -29.60
C PRO A 352 -14.79 6.75 -29.88
N LYS A 353 -14.89 5.56 -30.48
CA LYS A 353 -16.19 4.90 -30.67
C LYS A 353 -16.83 4.54 -29.34
N HIS A 354 -16.01 4.07 -28.40
CA HIS A 354 -16.42 3.77 -27.04
C HIS A 354 -15.49 4.43 -26.02
N LEU A 355 -16.08 4.97 -24.95
CA LEU A 355 -15.37 5.49 -23.79
C LEU A 355 -15.82 4.73 -22.55
N ILE A 356 -14.88 4.12 -21.82
CA ILE A 356 -15.16 3.41 -20.57
C ILE A 356 -14.56 4.22 -19.43
N ILE A 357 -15.38 4.62 -18.47
CA ILE A 357 -14.95 5.36 -17.28
C ILE A 357 -15.33 4.55 -16.05
N THR A 358 -14.39 4.36 -15.13
CA THR A 358 -14.69 3.85 -13.78
C THR A 358 -14.24 4.83 -12.72
N THR A 359 -15.01 4.88 -11.63
CA THR A 359 -14.69 5.71 -10.45
C THR A 359 -15.32 5.07 -9.19
N PRO A 360 -14.80 5.34 -7.98
CA PRO A 360 -15.40 4.90 -6.73
C PRO A 360 -16.85 5.36 -6.56
N ASN A 361 -17.63 4.57 -5.83
CA ASN A 361 -18.97 4.94 -5.36
C ASN A 361 -18.91 5.44 -3.92
N ALA A 362 -19.11 6.76 -3.71
CA ALA A 362 -19.12 7.36 -2.37
C ALA A 362 -20.23 6.79 -1.47
N GLU A 363 -21.37 6.35 -2.02
CA GLU A 363 -22.45 5.75 -1.23
C GLU A 363 -22.00 4.45 -0.56
N TYR A 364 -21.08 3.73 -1.19
CA TYR A 364 -20.56 2.48 -0.65
C TYR A 364 -19.59 2.70 0.52
N ASN A 365 -19.09 3.93 0.73
CA ASN A 365 -18.22 4.23 1.87
C ASN A 365 -18.93 4.02 3.21
N THR A 366 -20.26 4.15 3.25
CA THR A 366 -21.06 3.77 4.43
C THR A 366 -20.97 2.27 4.74
N VAL A 367 -20.98 1.41 3.71
CA VAL A 367 -20.75 -0.05 3.87
C VAL A 367 -19.34 -0.32 4.39
N TYR A 368 -18.41 0.58 4.06
CA TYR A 368 -17.05 0.53 4.57
C TYR A 368 -16.85 1.24 5.92
N GLU A 369 -17.90 1.73 6.58
CA GLU A 369 -17.79 2.52 7.83
C GLU A 369 -16.76 3.66 7.73
N LEU A 370 -16.62 4.26 6.54
CA LEU A 370 -15.74 5.39 6.28
C LEU A 370 -16.51 6.70 6.45
N GLU A 371 -15.95 7.63 7.22
CA GLU A 371 -16.50 8.98 7.41
C GLU A 371 -16.07 9.95 6.29
N ASP A 372 -14.96 9.63 5.60
CA ASP A 372 -14.34 10.44 4.54
C ASP A 372 -14.23 9.65 3.21
N MET A 373 -13.55 10.23 2.20
CA MET A 373 -13.22 9.55 0.94
C MET A 373 -12.41 8.26 1.19
N ARG A 374 -12.55 7.28 0.29
CA ARG A 374 -11.88 5.98 0.35
C ARG A 374 -10.37 6.09 0.26
N HIS A 375 -9.87 7.06 -0.50
CA HIS A 375 -8.44 7.30 -0.67
C HIS A 375 -8.13 8.80 -0.52
N ASP A 376 -7.06 9.13 0.22
CA ASP A 376 -6.66 10.52 0.51
C ASP A 376 -6.17 11.30 -0.74
N ASP A 377 -5.80 10.59 -1.81
CA ASP A 377 -5.38 11.18 -3.08
C ASP A 377 -6.55 11.44 -4.04
N HIS A 378 -7.78 11.11 -3.64
CA HIS A 378 -8.97 11.53 -4.36
C HIS A 378 -9.25 13.02 -4.13
N ARG A 379 -9.59 13.71 -5.21
CA ARG A 379 -10.07 15.09 -5.21
C ARG A 379 -11.57 15.16 -4.93
N PHE A 380 -12.29 14.10 -5.28
CA PHE A 380 -13.70 13.92 -5.03
C PHE A 380 -14.07 12.43 -5.07
N GLU A 381 -15.21 12.08 -4.48
CA GLU A 381 -15.90 10.81 -4.76
C GLU A 381 -17.38 11.10 -4.99
N TRP A 382 -17.89 10.66 -6.13
CA TRP A 382 -19.29 10.89 -6.49
C TRP A 382 -20.17 9.72 -6.07
N ASN A 383 -21.40 10.03 -5.68
CA ASN A 383 -22.48 9.04 -5.63
C ASN A 383 -22.97 8.69 -7.05
N ARG A 384 -23.83 7.67 -7.17
CA ARG A 384 -24.36 7.21 -8.47
C ARG A 384 -25.07 8.29 -9.26
N LYS A 385 -25.85 9.13 -8.58
CA LYS A 385 -26.60 10.22 -9.23
C LYS A 385 -25.67 11.31 -9.77
N GLN A 386 -24.62 11.66 -9.02
CA GLN A 386 -23.61 12.62 -9.45
C GLN A 386 -22.81 12.11 -10.65
N PHE A 387 -22.34 10.87 -10.58
CA PHE A 387 -21.61 10.24 -11.70
C PHE A 387 -22.48 10.15 -12.97
N GLU A 388 -23.72 9.69 -12.84
CA GLU A 388 -24.66 9.61 -13.96
C GLU A 388 -24.95 10.99 -14.59
N ALA A 389 -25.19 12.01 -13.77
CA ALA A 389 -25.44 13.36 -14.24
C ALA A 389 -24.22 13.95 -14.95
N TRP A 390 -23.02 13.73 -14.41
CA TRP A 390 -21.77 14.18 -15.01
C TRP A 390 -21.54 13.52 -16.37
N CYS A 391 -21.64 12.18 -16.46
CA CYS A 391 -21.49 11.45 -17.72
C CYS A 391 -22.45 11.95 -18.81
N LYS A 392 -23.71 12.22 -18.48
CA LYS A 392 -24.71 12.78 -19.42
C LYS A 392 -24.33 14.17 -19.90
N ALA A 393 -23.74 15.00 -19.04
CA ALA A 393 -23.36 16.36 -19.39
C ALA A 393 -22.12 16.41 -20.30
N VAL A 394 -21.12 15.55 -20.05
CA VAL A 394 -19.84 15.60 -20.77
C VAL A 394 -19.81 14.82 -22.09
N ALA A 395 -20.75 13.90 -22.31
CA ALA A 395 -20.83 13.07 -23.50
C ALA A 395 -22.23 13.04 -24.13
N PRO A 396 -22.82 14.20 -24.51
CA PRO A 396 -24.21 14.27 -24.99
C PRO A 396 -24.47 13.51 -26.30
N ASN A 397 -23.41 13.21 -27.06
CA ASN A 397 -23.45 12.48 -28.34
C ASN A 397 -23.21 10.97 -28.20
N TYR A 398 -23.15 10.47 -26.97
CA TYR A 398 -22.97 9.06 -26.67
C TYR A 398 -24.22 8.51 -26.00
N ASP A 399 -24.49 7.22 -26.24
CA ASP A 399 -25.42 6.42 -25.48
C ASP A 399 -24.67 5.81 -24.29
N LEU A 400 -25.28 5.86 -23.10
CA LEU A 400 -24.61 5.57 -21.84
C LEU A 400 -25.20 4.33 -21.20
N LEU A 401 -24.34 3.38 -20.83
CA LEU A 401 -24.67 2.20 -20.03
C LEU A 401 -23.93 2.27 -18.70
N PHE A 402 -24.67 2.25 -17.59
CA PHE A 402 -24.10 2.29 -16.25
C PHE A 402 -24.13 0.91 -15.60
N GLU A 403 -23.00 0.50 -15.04
CA GLU A 403 -22.83 -0.76 -14.34
C GLU A 403 -22.10 -0.57 -13.01
N GLY A 404 -22.30 -1.50 -12.08
CA GLY A 404 -21.60 -1.54 -10.81
C GLY A 404 -20.58 -2.69 -10.78
N ILE A 405 -19.37 -2.43 -10.30
CA ILE A 405 -18.30 -3.41 -10.17
C ILE A 405 -18.07 -3.73 -8.70
N GLY A 406 -18.13 -5.01 -8.34
CA GLY A 406 -17.87 -5.50 -6.99
C GLY A 406 -19.08 -6.17 -6.33
N SER A 407 -19.05 -6.27 -5.01
CA SER A 407 -20.20 -6.77 -4.24
C SER A 407 -21.30 -5.72 -4.25
N VAL A 408 -22.52 -6.11 -4.61
CA VAL A 408 -23.66 -5.19 -4.65
C VAL A 408 -24.33 -5.20 -3.28
N HIS A 409 -24.45 -4.02 -2.68
CA HIS A 409 -25.28 -3.77 -1.51
C HIS A 409 -26.65 -3.24 -1.98
N GLU A 410 -27.74 -3.73 -1.40
CA GLU A 410 -29.11 -3.40 -1.81
C GLU A 410 -29.35 -1.88 -1.83
N GLN A 411 -28.96 -1.19 -0.75
CA GLN A 411 -29.12 0.26 -0.63
C GLN A 411 -28.04 1.08 -1.37
N TYR A 412 -26.77 0.68 -1.27
CA TYR A 412 -25.63 1.52 -1.64
C TYR A 412 -25.00 1.15 -3.00
N GLY A 413 -25.49 0.11 -3.68
CA GLY A 413 -24.98 -0.33 -4.98
C GLY A 413 -23.64 -1.05 -4.86
N ALA A 414 -22.79 -0.95 -5.89
CA ALA A 414 -21.46 -1.55 -5.92
C ALA A 414 -20.37 -0.55 -5.51
N PRO A 415 -19.18 -0.99 -5.05
CA PRO A 415 -18.12 -0.09 -4.58
C PRO A 415 -17.42 0.69 -5.68
N THR A 416 -17.41 0.20 -6.92
CA THR A 416 -16.95 0.94 -8.12
C THR A 416 -18.12 1.09 -9.08
N GLN A 417 -18.18 2.25 -9.72
CA GLN A 417 -19.15 2.59 -10.76
C GLN A 417 -18.45 2.54 -12.11
N MET A 418 -19.13 2.06 -13.14
CA MET A 418 -18.64 2.03 -14.51
C MET A 418 -19.67 2.65 -15.44
N CYS A 419 -19.21 3.47 -16.38
CA CYS A 419 -20.01 3.97 -17.48
C CYS A 419 -19.34 3.58 -18.80
N ILE A 420 -20.06 2.83 -19.63
CA ILE A 420 -19.69 2.53 -21.00
C ILE A 420 -20.47 3.48 -21.89
N MET A 421 -19.76 4.37 -22.57
CA MET A 421 -20.33 5.35 -23.48
C MET A 421 -20.08 4.89 -24.92
N THR A 422 -21.11 4.84 -25.75
CA THR A 422 -20.99 4.49 -27.16
C THR A 422 -21.43 5.64 -28.05
N ARG A 423 -20.57 6.07 -28.98
CA ARG A 423 -20.84 7.21 -29.87
C ARG A 423 -22.04 6.89 -30.76
N ARG A 424 -23.06 7.75 -30.85
CA ARG A 424 -24.33 7.42 -31.54
C ARG A 424 -24.17 7.13 -33.04
N ASP A 425 -23.19 7.72 -33.70
CA ASP A 425 -22.87 7.49 -35.11
C ASP A 425 -22.11 6.17 -35.34
N SER A 426 -21.57 5.55 -34.29
CA SER A 426 -20.87 4.25 -34.38
C SER A 426 -21.81 3.05 -34.54
N HIS A 427 -23.11 3.25 -34.30
CA HIS A 427 -24.16 2.25 -34.56
C HIS A 427 -24.53 2.12 -36.05
N ALA A 428 -23.98 2.98 -36.91
CA ALA A 428 -24.25 2.97 -38.34
C ALA A 428 -23.16 2.19 -39.12
N ILE A 429 -23.05 0.87 -38.92
CA ILE A 429 -22.42 -0.06 -39.88
C ILE A 429 -23.16 -1.39 -39.88
#